data_AF-A0A2C9CQI5-F1
#
_entry.id   AF-A0A2C9CQI5-F1
#
_cell.length_a   1.000
_cell.length_b   1.000
_cell.length_c   1.000
_cell.angle_alpha   90.00
_cell.angle_beta   90.00
_cell.angle_gamma   90.00
#
_symmetry.space_group_name_H-M   'P 1'
#
loop_
_entity.id
_entity.type
_entity.pdbx_description
1 polymer ?
#
loop_
_entity_poly.entity_id
_entity_poly.type
_entity_poly.pdbx_seq_one_letter_code
_entity_poly.pdbx_strand_id
1 'polypeptide(L)'
;MTDETAIAFELPHVRAAATAGAMPHDRISVRDYMREVEIGAFLSERGVTQRIRFNVVLEVAAHVAAQDDDVDKVISYDTIINAIEQQLGTERINLLETLAERVAERCLTDRRAIRVFVRIEKLDRIPGALGVEIVRMRPGTDAAPLRPAMQSEEQSDCPVPEVVLVAALAEGLRDNLAADTPRVVFVPAIPVAITQTGEAARRIALLAYDQGAWAFAANDPRYTVVSSRTELDWALRQGLICVWAPSKIVLDATDPPADDTPQVLARWFADLVGAEAPTEI
;
A
#
# COMPACT_ATOMS: atom_id res chain seq x y z
N MET A 1 -13.47 32.82 7.25
CA MET A 1 -12.96 31.54 7.76
C MET A 1 -14.12 30.58 7.75
N THR A 2 -14.02 29.51 6.98
CA THR A 2 -15.05 28.47 6.91
C THR A 2 -15.01 27.66 8.22
N ASP A 3 -16.16 27.43 8.84
CA ASP A 3 -16.24 26.56 10.02
C ASP A 3 -16.10 25.09 9.56
N GLU A 4 -14.90 24.55 9.67
CA GLU A 4 -14.58 23.19 9.23
C GLU A 4 -15.38 22.12 9.96
N THR A 5 -15.81 22.39 11.20
CA THR A 5 -16.58 21.43 12.00
C THR A 5 -18.03 21.38 11.51
N ALA A 6 -18.60 22.52 11.14
CA ALA A 6 -19.97 22.60 10.61
C ALA A 6 -20.14 21.86 9.27
N ILE A 7 -19.09 21.80 8.45
CA ILE A 7 -19.12 21.12 7.15
C ILE A 7 -18.57 19.68 7.18
N ALA A 8 -18.12 19.19 8.34
CA ALA A 8 -17.46 17.87 8.44
C ALA A 8 -18.37 16.70 8.01
N PHE A 9 -19.69 16.85 8.18
CA PHE A 9 -20.68 15.84 7.80
C PHE A 9 -21.27 16.06 6.40
N GLU A 10 -20.98 17.19 5.75
CA GLU A 10 -21.50 17.52 4.42
C GLU A 10 -20.82 16.69 3.34
N LEU A 11 -21.50 16.53 2.20
CA LEU A 11 -20.96 15.74 1.08
C LEU A 11 -19.63 16.32 0.56
N PRO A 12 -18.68 15.48 0.06
CA PRO A 12 -17.34 15.95 -0.32
C PRO A 12 -17.32 17.13 -1.30
N HIS A 13 -18.28 17.20 -2.24
CA HIS A 13 -18.38 18.31 -3.18
C HIS A 13 -18.79 19.64 -2.53
N VAL A 14 -19.60 19.62 -1.46
CA VAL A 14 -20.00 20.80 -0.69
C VAL A 14 -18.80 21.32 0.08
N ARG A 15 -18.02 20.42 0.68
CA ARG A 15 -16.77 20.76 1.38
C ARG A 15 -15.71 21.31 0.43
N ALA A 16 -15.57 20.73 -0.77
CA ALA A 16 -14.72 21.27 -1.81
C ALA A 16 -15.13 22.70 -2.17
N ALA A 17 -16.43 22.95 -2.37
CA ALA A 17 -16.96 24.30 -2.62
C ALA A 17 -16.66 25.28 -1.47
N ALA A 18 -16.87 24.86 -0.24
CA ALA A 18 -16.69 25.68 0.95
C ALA A 18 -15.21 25.98 1.29
N THR A 19 -14.28 25.17 0.77
CA THR A 19 -12.83 25.33 1.00
C THR A 19 -12.06 25.69 -0.27
N ALA A 20 -12.75 26.24 -1.28
CA ALA A 20 -12.15 26.72 -2.52
C ALA A 20 -11.31 28.00 -2.27
N GLY A 21 -10.17 28.11 -2.96
CA GLY A 21 -9.30 29.29 -2.95
C GLY A 21 -9.80 30.46 -3.81
N ALA A 22 -8.97 31.48 -4.01
CA ALA A 22 -9.31 32.71 -4.72
C ALA A 22 -9.66 32.53 -6.22
N MET A 23 -9.25 31.40 -6.83
CA MET A 23 -9.74 30.97 -8.15
C MET A 23 -10.42 29.60 -8.02
N PRO A 24 -11.64 29.43 -8.54
CA PRO A 24 -12.32 28.14 -8.50
C PRO A 24 -11.63 27.15 -9.45
N HIS A 25 -11.34 25.96 -8.94
CA HIS A 25 -10.91 24.81 -9.73
C HIS A 25 -12.12 24.07 -10.31
N ASP A 26 -11.95 23.44 -11.47
CA ASP A 26 -12.97 22.54 -12.03
C ASP A 26 -13.00 21.24 -11.22
N ARG A 27 -14.15 20.57 -11.21
CA ARG A 27 -14.38 19.40 -10.37
C ARG A 27 -14.94 18.24 -11.14
N ILE A 28 -14.36 17.07 -10.88
CA ILE A 28 -14.87 15.78 -11.33
C ILE A 28 -15.23 15.00 -10.08
N SER A 29 -16.44 14.43 -10.03
CA SER A 29 -16.88 13.68 -8.86
C SER A 29 -17.46 12.33 -9.22
N VAL A 30 -17.05 11.30 -8.50
CA VAL A 30 -17.68 9.98 -8.47
C VAL A 30 -18.37 9.83 -7.12
N ARG A 31 -19.65 9.42 -7.14
CA ARG A 31 -20.50 9.37 -5.95
C ARG A 31 -21.18 8.03 -5.84
N ASP A 32 -21.41 7.62 -4.60
CA ASP A 32 -22.10 6.39 -4.25
C ASP A 32 -21.59 5.17 -5.03
N TYR A 33 -20.29 5.16 -5.35
CA TYR A 33 -19.67 4.06 -6.07
C TYR A 33 -19.48 2.90 -5.10
N MET A 34 -20.16 1.78 -5.34
CA MET A 34 -20.19 0.65 -4.42
C MET A 34 -19.36 -0.52 -4.95
N ARG A 35 -18.55 -1.09 -4.07
CA ARG A 35 -17.83 -2.35 -4.30
C ARG A 35 -17.91 -3.26 -3.10
N GLU A 36 -17.96 -4.56 -3.36
CA GLU A 36 -17.81 -5.58 -2.32
C GLU A 36 -16.32 -5.85 -2.15
N VAL A 37 -15.82 -5.61 -0.94
CA VAL A 37 -14.39 -5.67 -0.65
C VAL A 37 -14.19 -6.41 0.67
N GLU A 38 -13.21 -7.31 0.71
CA GLU A 38 -12.72 -7.86 1.96
C GLU A 38 -11.74 -6.88 2.61
N ILE A 39 -12.22 -6.11 3.61
CA ILE A 39 -11.42 -5.08 4.27
C ILE A 39 -11.68 -5.05 5.77
N GLY A 40 -10.63 -5.20 6.57
CA GLY A 40 -10.75 -5.19 8.02
C GLY A 40 -9.52 -5.67 8.77
N ALA A 41 -9.25 -5.01 9.89
CA ALA A 41 -8.15 -5.33 10.80
C ALA A 41 -8.51 -6.43 11.80
N PHE A 42 -9.80 -6.70 12.02
CA PHE A 42 -10.23 -7.76 12.94
C PHE A 42 -10.21 -9.13 12.26
N LEU A 43 -9.85 -10.17 13.01
CA LEU A 43 -9.89 -11.56 12.53
C LEU A 43 -11.29 -11.98 12.06
N SER A 44 -12.34 -11.45 12.68
CA SER A 44 -13.74 -11.68 12.28
C SER A 44 -14.12 -11.07 10.93
N GLU A 45 -13.28 -10.19 10.38
CA GLU A 45 -13.46 -9.57 9.06
C GLU A 45 -12.65 -10.29 7.96
N ARG A 46 -11.97 -11.40 8.29
CA ARG A 46 -11.28 -12.25 7.30
C ARG A 46 -12.28 -13.20 6.63
N GLY A 47 -12.18 -13.31 5.30
CA GLY A 47 -13.05 -14.15 4.48
C GLY A 47 -14.48 -13.64 4.32
N VAL A 48 -14.77 -12.40 4.72
CA VAL A 48 -16.10 -11.77 4.61
C VAL A 48 -16.01 -10.49 3.79
N THR A 49 -16.72 -10.44 2.66
CA THR A 49 -16.84 -9.22 1.86
C THR A 49 -17.86 -8.27 2.51
N GLN A 50 -17.57 -6.97 2.42
CA GLN A 50 -18.43 -5.89 2.92
C GLN A 50 -18.67 -4.88 1.80
N ARG A 51 -19.85 -4.27 1.78
CA ARG A 51 -20.17 -3.18 0.86
C ARG A 51 -19.46 -1.91 1.30
N ILE A 52 -18.54 -1.47 0.46
CA ILE A 52 -17.78 -0.23 0.62
C ILE A 52 -18.31 0.79 -0.38
N ARG A 53 -18.61 1.99 0.12
CA ARG A 53 -19.05 3.13 -0.67
C ARG A 53 -17.93 4.15 -0.78
N PHE A 54 -17.64 4.56 -2.02
CA PHE A 54 -16.66 5.58 -2.35
C PHE A 54 -17.36 6.85 -2.83
N ASN A 55 -16.96 7.98 -2.26
CA ASN A 55 -17.32 9.31 -2.70
C ASN A 55 -16.03 10.11 -2.88
N VAL A 56 -15.67 10.41 -4.13
CA VAL A 56 -14.40 11.06 -4.47
C VAL A 56 -14.67 12.31 -5.30
N VAL A 57 -14.03 13.42 -4.91
CA VAL A 57 -14.02 14.67 -5.66
C VAL A 57 -12.59 15.01 -6.00
N LEU A 58 -12.30 15.14 -7.29
CA LEU A 58 -11.02 15.58 -7.82
C LEU A 58 -11.16 17.02 -8.31
N GLU A 59 -10.40 17.92 -7.71
CA GLU A 59 -10.22 19.28 -8.20
C GLU A 59 -9.05 19.29 -9.19
N VAL A 60 -9.30 19.83 -10.37
CA VAL A 60 -8.35 19.90 -11.48
C VAL A 60 -8.08 21.35 -11.85
N ALA A 61 -6.91 21.60 -12.44
CA ALA A 61 -6.60 22.92 -12.99
C ALA A 61 -7.69 23.36 -13.97
N ALA A 62 -8.13 24.62 -13.87
CA ALA A 62 -9.20 25.16 -14.71
C ALA A 62 -8.90 24.88 -16.19
N HIS A 63 -9.79 24.15 -16.85
CA HIS A 63 -9.59 23.70 -18.22
C HIS A 63 -10.00 24.79 -19.22
N VAL A 64 -9.11 25.09 -20.17
CA VAL A 64 -9.45 25.79 -21.43
C VAL A 64 -10.11 24.80 -22.43
N ALA A 65 -10.22 23.51 -22.07
CA ALA A 65 -10.66 22.43 -22.95
C ALA A 65 -12.12 22.49 -23.40
N ALA A 66 -12.97 23.28 -22.74
CA ALA A 66 -14.36 23.49 -23.17
C ALA A 66 -14.48 24.20 -24.54
N GLN A 67 -13.36 24.66 -25.12
CA GLN A 67 -13.35 25.32 -26.43
C GLN A 67 -13.35 24.35 -27.62
N ASP A 68 -12.87 23.10 -27.46
CA ASP A 68 -12.61 22.19 -28.60
C ASP A 68 -13.31 20.81 -28.51
N ASP A 69 -14.07 20.51 -27.45
CA ASP A 69 -14.77 19.21 -27.24
C ASP A 69 -13.88 17.96 -27.42
N ASP A 70 -12.62 18.08 -27.00
CA ASP A 70 -11.59 17.04 -27.16
C ASP A 70 -11.43 16.25 -25.85
N VAL A 71 -11.90 14.99 -25.86
CA VAL A 71 -11.91 14.09 -24.69
C VAL A 71 -10.51 13.80 -24.15
N ASP A 72 -9.48 13.82 -25.00
CA ASP A 72 -8.10 13.50 -24.60
C ASP A 72 -7.45 14.64 -23.79
N LYS A 73 -8.01 15.86 -23.90
CA LYS A 73 -7.53 17.03 -23.13
C LYS A 73 -8.08 17.08 -21.71
N VAL A 74 -9.11 16.28 -21.37
CA VAL A 74 -9.81 16.32 -20.09
C VAL A 74 -9.40 15.15 -19.20
N ILE A 75 -9.38 15.33 -17.87
CA ILE A 75 -9.35 14.19 -16.95
C ILE A 75 -10.73 13.52 -16.98
N SER A 76 -10.79 12.22 -17.31
CA SER A 76 -12.04 11.45 -17.20
C SER A 76 -12.33 11.07 -15.75
N TYR A 77 -13.60 10.87 -15.40
CA TYR A 77 -13.99 10.20 -14.16
C TYR A 77 -13.42 8.77 -14.07
N ASP A 78 -13.03 8.17 -15.20
CA ASP A 78 -12.35 6.88 -15.25
C ASP A 78 -11.03 6.90 -14.49
N THR A 79 -10.36 8.06 -14.38
CA THR A 79 -9.16 8.19 -13.53
C THR A 79 -9.45 7.85 -12.08
N ILE A 80 -10.61 8.28 -11.57
CA ILE A 80 -11.05 7.99 -10.20
C ILE A 80 -11.45 6.52 -10.06
N ILE A 81 -12.23 6.00 -11.01
CA ILE A 81 -12.68 4.60 -11.00
C ILE A 81 -11.47 3.66 -11.06
N ASN A 82 -10.55 3.88 -12.00
CA ASN A 82 -9.34 3.08 -12.16
C ASN A 82 -8.44 3.17 -10.92
N ALA A 83 -8.35 4.34 -10.29
CA ALA A 83 -7.62 4.48 -9.03
C ALA A 83 -8.22 3.60 -7.92
N ILE A 84 -9.55 3.56 -7.81
CA ILE A 84 -10.23 2.70 -6.84
C ILE A 84 -10.00 1.22 -7.18
N GLU A 85 -10.32 0.79 -8.40
CA GLU A 85 -10.24 -0.61 -8.81
C GLU A 85 -8.82 -1.17 -8.69
N GLN A 86 -7.81 -0.40 -9.06
CA GLN A 86 -6.43 -0.84 -8.93
C GLN A 86 -6.02 -1.06 -7.47
N GLN A 87 -6.42 -0.17 -6.57
CA GLN A 87 -6.10 -0.33 -5.15
C GLN A 87 -6.85 -1.51 -4.53
N LEU A 88 -8.07 -1.79 -4.98
CA LEU A 88 -8.82 -2.98 -4.59
C LEU A 88 -8.23 -4.28 -5.16
N GLY A 89 -7.60 -4.22 -6.33
CA GLY A 89 -6.98 -5.37 -7.01
C GLY A 89 -5.53 -5.66 -6.63
N THR A 90 -4.87 -4.83 -5.82
CA THR A 90 -3.44 -4.98 -5.50
C THR A 90 -3.20 -5.98 -4.36
N GLU A 91 -3.78 -5.73 -3.19
CA GLU A 91 -3.63 -6.58 -2.00
C GLU A 91 -4.80 -6.34 -1.03
N ARG A 92 -5.01 -7.27 -0.08
CA ARG A 92 -6.00 -7.10 0.99
C ARG A 92 -5.59 -5.94 1.90
N ILE A 93 -6.43 -4.91 1.97
CA ILE A 93 -6.18 -3.76 2.83
C ILE A 93 -6.89 -3.95 4.17
N ASN A 94 -6.19 -3.67 5.27
CA ASN A 94 -6.75 -3.83 6.62
C ASN A 94 -7.52 -2.58 7.10
N LEU A 95 -7.11 -1.39 6.66
CA LEU A 95 -7.56 -0.10 7.18
C LEU A 95 -8.18 0.76 6.06
N LEU A 96 -9.32 1.40 6.36
CA LEU A 96 -9.96 2.32 5.40
C LEU A 96 -9.07 3.55 5.15
N GLU A 97 -8.31 3.96 6.15
CA GLU A 97 -7.32 5.04 6.12
C GLU A 97 -6.27 4.77 5.05
N THR A 98 -5.71 3.56 5.02
CA THR A 98 -4.70 3.16 4.03
C THR A 98 -5.29 3.12 2.62
N LEU A 99 -6.51 2.60 2.46
CA LEU A 99 -7.18 2.59 1.16
C LEU A 99 -7.45 4.03 0.67
N ALA A 100 -7.92 4.90 1.56
CA ALA A 100 -8.19 6.30 1.23
C ALA A 100 -6.90 7.01 0.78
N GLU A 101 -5.79 6.81 1.49
CA GLU A 101 -4.50 7.39 1.15
C GLU A 101 -4.03 6.96 -0.24
N ARG A 102 -4.03 5.65 -0.50
CA ARG A 102 -3.56 5.11 -1.79
C ARG A 102 -4.44 5.54 -2.97
N VAL A 103 -5.76 5.63 -2.77
CA VAL A 103 -6.67 6.17 -3.78
C VAL A 103 -6.36 7.65 -4.04
N ALA A 104 -6.09 8.43 -3.00
CA ALA A 104 -5.72 9.84 -3.15
C ALA A 104 -4.39 10.02 -3.89
N GLU A 105 -3.35 9.28 -3.51
CA GLU A 105 -2.04 9.30 -4.18
C GLU A 105 -2.16 8.94 -5.67
N ARG A 106 -2.94 7.90 -5.99
CA ARG A 106 -3.16 7.47 -7.37
C ARG A 106 -3.92 8.52 -8.18
N CYS A 107 -4.96 9.13 -7.61
CA CYS A 107 -5.68 10.24 -8.25
C CYS A 107 -4.76 11.44 -8.53
N LEU A 108 -3.83 11.73 -7.60
CA LEU A 108 -2.90 12.85 -7.71
C LEU A 108 -1.68 12.58 -8.60
N THR A 109 -1.55 11.37 -9.17
CA THR A 109 -0.49 11.04 -10.14
C THR A 109 -0.68 11.81 -11.46
N ASP A 110 -1.92 12.09 -11.90
CA ASP A 110 -2.16 12.90 -13.10
C ASP A 110 -1.81 14.37 -12.85
N ARG A 111 -0.87 14.92 -13.63
CA ARG A 111 -0.36 16.30 -13.45
C ARG A 111 -1.43 17.39 -13.47
N ARG A 112 -2.63 17.15 -13.99
CA ARG A 112 -3.73 18.12 -14.01
C ARG A 112 -4.57 18.11 -12.71
N ALA A 113 -4.45 17.07 -11.89
CA ALA A 113 -5.08 16.98 -10.58
C ALA A 113 -4.35 17.83 -9.53
N ILE A 114 -5.10 18.65 -8.80
CA ILE A 114 -4.58 19.60 -7.80
C ILE A 114 -4.86 19.11 -6.39
N ARG A 115 -6.12 18.75 -6.13
CA ARG A 115 -6.61 18.37 -4.80
C ARG A 115 -7.65 17.29 -4.93
N VAL A 116 -7.68 16.36 -3.99
CA VAL A 116 -8.65 15.28 -3.96
C VAL A 116 -9.27 15.17 -2.56
N PHE A 117 -10.57 14.95 -2.54
CA PHE A 117 -11.35 14.61 -1.36
C PHE A 117 -11.80 13.17 -1.52
N VAL A 118 -11.44 12.30 -0.59
CA VAL A 118 -11.77 10.88 -0.63
C VAL A 118 -12.54 10.53 0.63
N ARG A 119 -13.80 10.12 0.48
CA ARG A 119 -14.62 9.55 1.54
C ARG A 119 -14.90 8.08 1.23
N ILE A 120 -14.59 7.21 2.19
CA ILE A 120 -14.80 5.77 2.09
C ILE A 120 -15.58 5.29 3.29
N GLU A 121 -16.67 4.57 3.05
CA GLU A 121 -17.58 4.12 4.10
C GLU A 121 -17.89 2.62 4.01
N LYS A 122 -17.87 1.95 5.16
CA LYS A 122 -18.47 0.62 5.39
C LYS A 122 -19.95 0.78 5.69
N LEU A 123 -20.79 0.07 4.93
CA LEU A 123 -22.25 0.12 5.08
C LEU A 123 -22.82 -0.99 5.98
N ASP A 124 -22.04 -2.04 6.25
CA ASP A 124 -22.57 -3.26 6.86
C ASP A 124 -22.20 -3.41 8.35
N ARG A 125 -21.41 -2.47 8.91
CA ARG A 125 -20.87 -2.64 10.28
C ARG A 125 -21.77 -2.10 11.39
N ILE A 126 -22.55 -1.07 11.10
CA ILE A 126 -23.46 -0.40 12.05
C ILE A 126 -24.75 0.00 11.33
N PRO A 127 -25.85 0.29 12.05
CA PRO A 127 -26.98 1.01 11.47
C PRO A 127 -26.53 2.39 10.98
N GLY A 128 -26.33 2.54 9.67
CA GLY A 128 -25.79 3.75 9.04
C GLY A 128 -24.52 3.47 8.25
N ALA A 129 -23.65 4.48 8.16
CA ALA A 129 -22.36 4.39 7.48
C ALA A 129 -21.24 4.81 8.44
N LEU A 130 -20.16 4.03 8.45
CA LEU A 130 -18.93 4.29 9.19
C LEU A 130 -17.83 4.47 8.17
N GLY A 131 -17.03 5.51 8.25
CA GLY A 131 -16.01 5.74 7.24
C GLY A 131 -14.91 6.69 7.66
N VAL A 132 -13.99 6.88 6.73
CA VAL A 132 -12.92 7.87 6.81
C VAL A 132 -13.09 8.88 5.69
N GLU A 133 -12.66 10.11 5.95
CA GLU A 133 -12.53 11.11 4.91
C GLU A 133 -11.17 11.78 5.02
N ILE A 134 -10.49 11.89 3.88
CA ILE A 134 -9.23 12.59 3.77
C ILE A 134 -9.27 13.64 2.66
N VAL A 135 -8.41 14.64 2.80
CA VAL A 135 -8.14 15.63 1.77
C VAL A 135 -6.64 15.63 1.52
N ARG A 136 -6.24 15.51 0.25
CA ARG A 136 -4.84 15.59 -0.17
C ARG A 136 -4.71 16.61 -1.28
N MET A 137 -3.58 17.31 -1.28
CA MET A 137 -3.22 18.28 -2.31
C MET A 137 -1.84 17.90 -2.84
N ARG A 138 -1.59 18.16 -4.12
CA ARG A 138 -0.25 17.96 -4.66
C ARG A 138 0.77 18.88 -3.94
N PRO A 139 1.95 18.37 -3.55
CA PRO A 139 3.05 19.21 -3.07
C PRO A 139 3.52 20.20 -4.16
N GLY A 140 3.61 21.49 -3.81
CA GLY A 140 4.08 22.55 -4.71
C GLY A 140 2.99 23.49 -5.28
N THR A 141 1.76 23.44 -4.76
CA THR A 141 0.62 24.24 -5.29
C THR A 141 0.40 25.60 -4.64
N ASP A 142 1.43 26.21 -4.06
CA ASP A 142 1.49 27.67 -3.87
C ASP A 142 2.40 28.28 -4.97
N ALA A 143 1.76 28.90 -5.97
CA ALA A 143 2.30 29.85 -6.96
C ALA A 143 3.47 29.41 -7.89
N ALA A 144 3.14 28.95 -9.11
CA ALA A 144 3.60 29.49 -10.42
C ALA A 144 3.16 28.57 -11.58
N PRO A 145 2.82 29.11 -12.78
CA PRO A 145 2.45 28.27 -13.91
C PRO A 145 3.69 27.55 -14.47
N LEU A 146 3.69 26.22 -14.40
CA LEU A 146 4.72 25.40 -15.02
C LEU A 146 4.41 25.20 -16.50
N ARG A 147 5.33 25.67 -17.34
CA ARG A 147 5.48 25.30 -18.76
C ARG A 147 5.83 23.81 -18.87
N PRO A 148 5.54 23.15 -20.01
CA PRO A 148 5.61 21.70 -20.12
C PRO A 148 7.06 21.22 -19.97
N ALA A 149 7.33 20.46 -18.91
CA ALA A 149 8.50 19.59 -18.85
C ALA A 149 8.10 18.23 -19.42
N MET A 150 8.75 17.93 -20.54
CA MET A 150 8.71 16.69 -21.29
C MET A 150 8.92 15.46 -20.37
N GLN A 151 8.28 14.37 -20.79
CA GLN A 151 8.44 12.96 -20.39
C GLN A 151 9.50 12.64 -19.32
N SER A 152 9.07 11.96 -18.26
CA SER A 152 9.93 10.99 -17.58
C SER A 152 9.04 9.85 -17.06
N GLU A 153 9.30 8.68 -17.64
CA GLU A 153 8.71 7.38 -17.36
C GLU A 153 9.06 6.98 -15.92
N GLU A 154 8.12 7.02 -14.98
CA GLU A 154 8.31 6.41 -13.66
C GLU A 154 7.73 4.99 -13.67
N GLN A 155 8.49 4.12 -14.31
CA GLN A 155 8.34 2.68 -14.24
C GLN A 155 9.63 2.13 -13.61
N SER A 156 9.49 1.58 -12.39
CA SER A 156 10.35 0.53 -11.83
C SER A 156 11.85 0.81 -11.60
N ASP A 157 12.22 1.39 -10.45
CA ASP A 157 13.62 1.40 -9.97
C ASP A 157 13.72 1.01 -8.48
N CYS A 158 13.14 -0.15 -8.12
CA CYS A 158 13.48 -0.81 -6.86
C CYS A 158 14.61 -1.81 -7.17
N PRO A 159 15.76 -1.74 -6.48
CA PRO A 159 16.88 -2.64 -6.78
C PRO A 159 16.48 -4.09 -6.47
N VAL A 160 16.75 -5.00 -7.41
CA VAL A 160 16.48 -6.43 -7.23
C VAL A 160 17.42 -6.97 -6.14
N PRO A 161 16.89 -7.51 -5.03
CA PRO A 161 17.74 -8.00 -3.95
C PRO A 161 18.26 -9.42 -4.21
N GLU A 162 19.39 -9.76 -3.61
CA GLU A 162 19.75 -11.16 -3.38
C GLU A 162 18.95 -11.69 -2.17
N VAL A 163 18.22 -12.79 -2.37
CA VAL A 163 17.50 -13.48 -1.29
C VAL A 163 18.43 -14.55 -0.70
N VAL A 164 18.69 -14.46 0.59
CA VAL A 164 19.58 -15.39 1.30
C VAL A 164 18.78 -16.15 2.35
N LEU A 165 18.70 -17.48 2.20
CA LEU A 165 18.15 -18.38 3.21
C LEU A 165 19.27 -18.79 4.17
N VAL A 166 19.09 -18.49 5.45
CA VAL A 166 20.02 -18.90 6.51
C VAL A 166 19.53 -20.22 7.10
N ALA A 167 20.33 -21.28 6.97
CA ALA A 167 20.00 -22.58 7.54
C ALA A 167 20.29 -22.64 9.05
N ALA A 168 21.36 -21.98 9.51
CA ALA A 168 21.77 -21.96 10.91
C ALA A 168 22.48 -20.65 11.30
N LEU A 169 22.24 -20.19 12.54
CA LEU A 169 22.85 -18.98 13.09
C LEU A 169 24.26 -19.28 13.64
N ALA A 170 25.26 -19.31 12.76
CA ALA A 170 26.67 -19.45 13.12
C ALA A 170 27.31 -18.14 13.59
N GLU A 171 28.42 -18.25 14.33
CA GLU A 171 29.22 -17.09 14.73
C GLU A 171 29.85 -16.41 13.49
N GLY A 172 29.89 -15.07 13.45
CA GLY A 172 30.39 -14.30 12.30
C GLY A 172 29.45 -14.23 11.08
N LEU A 173 28.31 -14.94 11.09
CA LEU A 173 27.34 -14.92 9.97
C LEU A 173 26.86 -13.50 9.63
N ARG A 174 26.61 -12.67 10.66
CA ARG A 174 26.16 -11.28 10.45
C ARG A 174 27.16 -10.47 9.65
N ASP A 175 28.45 -10.66 9.89
CA ASP A 175 29.48 -9.93 9.15
C ASP A 175 29.59 -10.41 7.71
N ASN A 176 29.36 -11.70 7.43
CA ASN A 176 29.30 -12.24 6.07
C ASN A 176 28.08 -11.75 5.27
N LEU A 177 26.97 -11.48 5.97
CA LEU A 177 25.73 -11.00 5.36
C LEU A 177 25.76 -9.49 5.09
N ALA A 178 26.57 -8.73 5.81
CA ALA A 178 26.76 -7.28 5.66
C ALA A 178 27.60 -6.92 4.41
N ALA A 179 27.05 -7.21 3.23
CA ALA A 179 27.63 -6.89 1.92
C ALA A 179 27.04 -5.60 1.32
N ASP A 180 27.73 -5.02 0.33
CA ASP A 180 27.31 -3.79 -0.39
C ASP A 180 26.16 -4.03 -1.41
N THR A 181 25.65 -5.26 -1.53
CA THR A 181 24.54 -5.58 -2.42
C THR A 181 23.20 -5.55 -1.66
N PRO A 182 22.10 -5.11 -2.32
CA PRO A 182 20.77 -5.16 -1.72
C PRO A 182 20.42 -6.62 -1.36
N ARG A 183 20.11 -6.88 -0.09
CA ARG A 183 19.92 -8.23 0.42
C ARG A 183 18.67 -8.36 1.28
N VAL A 184 17.97 -9.47 1.09
CA VAL A 184 16.90 -9.91 1.97
C VAL A 184 17.29 -11.23 2.60
N VAL A 185 17.44 -11.22 3.92
CA VAL A 185 17.82 -12.38 4.72
C VAL A 185 16.56 -13.03 5.27
N PHE A 186 16.39 -14.32 5.00
CA PHE A 186 15.37 -15.14 5.61
C PHE A 186 16.01 -16.07 6.64
N VAL A 187 15.67 -15.88 7.91
CA VAL A 187 16.31 -16.55 9.05
C VAL A 187 15.47 -17.74 9.54
N PRO A 188 16.09 -18.74 10.19
CA PRO A 188 15.36 -19.91 10.64
C PRO A 188 14.36 -19.54 11.75
N ALA A 189 13.24 -20.27 11.80
CA ALA A 189 12.23 -20.10 12.83
C ALA A 189 12.80 -20.43 14.22
N ILE A 190 12.31 -19.72 15.24
CA ILE A 190 12.52 -20.13 16.62
C ILE A 190 11.69 -21.41 16.85
N PRO A 191 12.26 -22.50 17.40
CA PRO A 191 11.50 -23.71 17.67
C PRO A 191 10.32 -23.45 18.60
N VAL A 192 9.11 -23.76 18.13
CA VAL A 192 7.86 -23.67 18.91
C VAL A 192 7.15 -25.01 18.85
N ALA A 193 6.68 -25.52 19.99
CA ALA A 193 5.87 -26.73 20.04
C ALA A 193 4.44 -26.40 19.58
N ILE A 194 4.08 -26.83 18.37
CA ILE A 194 2.76 -26.59 17.78
C ILE A 194 1.88 -27.82 18.02
N THR A 195 0.82 -27.67 18.80
CA THR A 195 -0.13 -28.75 19.13
C THR A 195 -1.47 -28.61 18.42
N GLN A 196 -1.74 -27.43 17.86
CA GLN A 196 -2.92 -27.13 17.07
C GLN A 196 -2.79 -27.72 15.66
N THR A 197 -3.90 -27.76 14.92
CA THR A 197 -3.94 -28.17 13.51
C THR A 197 -4.60 -27.08 12.65
N GLY A 198 -4.48 -27.20 11.33
CA GLY A 198 -5.11 -26.27 10.39
C GLY A 198 -4.50 -24.86 10.40
N GLU A 199 -5.34 -23.85 10.16
CA GLU A 199 -4.89 -22.45 9.99
C GLU A 199 -4.18 -21.89 11.22
N ALA A 200 -4.61 -22.25 12.42
CA ALA A 200 -3.97 -21.81 13.66
C ALA A 200 -2.53 -22.34 13.76
N ALA A 201 -2.31 -23.62 13.43
CA ALA A 201 -0.98 -24.23 13.41
C ALA A 201 -0.05 -23.54 12.41
N ARG A 202 -0.57 -23.28 11.20
CA ARG A 202 0.14 -22.55 10.15
C ARG A 202 0.54 -21.15 10.58
N ARG A 203 -0.38 -20.39 11.18
CA ARG A 203 -0.11 -19.03 11.66
C ARG A 203 0.93 -19.02 12.78
N ILE A 204 0.89 -19.98 13.70
CA ILE A 204 1.91 -20.13 14.74
C ILE A 204 3.29 -20.42 14.13
N ALA A 205 3.35 -21.31 13.13
CA ALA A 205 4.60 -21.62 12.43
C ALA A 205 5.19 -20.39 11.72
N LEU A 206 4.37 -19.62 11.01
CA LEU A 206 4.82 -18.38 10.36
C LEU A 206 5.28 -17.32 11.36
N LEU A 207 4.58 -17.16 12.48
CA LEU A 207 5.00 -16.24 13.55
C LEU A 207 6.32 -16.68 14.21
N ALA A 208 6.65 -17.97 14.20
CA ALA A 208 7.93 -18.46 14.70
C ALA A 208 9.12 -17.98 13.84
N TYR A 209 8.92 -17.79 12.53
CA TYR A 209 9.90 -17.14 11.67
C TYR A 209 10.02 -15.64 11.95
N ASP A 210 8.90 -14.94 12.13
CA ASP A 210 8.91 -13.51 12.49
C ASP A 210 9.68 -13.28 13.80
N GLN A 211 9.47 -14.13 14.81
CA GLN A 211 10.24 -14.07 16.05
C GLN A 211 11.74 -14.29 15.80
N GLY A 212 12.09 -15.21 14.89
CA GLY A 212 13.47 -15.43 14.45
C GLY A 212 14.08 -14.18 13.81
N ALA A 213 13.34 -13.48 12.94
CA ALA A 213 13.76 -12.24 12.31
C ALA A 213 14.07 -11.15 13.34
N TRP A 214 13.17 -10.95 14.31
CA TRP A 214 13.38 -10.00 15.40
C TRP A 214 14.55 -10.39 16.31
N ALA A 215 14.67 -11.67 16.67
CA ALA A 215 15.79 -12.15 17.48
C ALA A 215 17.15 -11.99 16.76
N PHE A 216 17.17 -12.17 15.44
CA PHE A 216 18.37 -11.99 14.63
C PHE A 216 18.83 -10.53 14.61
N ALA A 217 17.90 -9.59 14.42
CA ALA A 217 18.16 -8.15 14.29
C ALA A 217 18.34 -7.42 15.64
N ALA A 218 17.83 -7.96 16.76
CA ALA A 218 17.75 -7.26 18.05
C ALA A 218 19.06 -6.63 18.56
N ASN A 219 20.22 -7.22 18.22
CA ASN A 219 21.53 -6.79 18.73
C ASN A 219 22.45 -6.24 17.63
N ASP A 220 21.96 -6.00 16.41
CA ASP A 220 22.76 -5.51 15.31
C ASP A 220 21.97 -4.49 14.46
N PRO A 221 22.28 -3.18 14.59
CA PRO A 221 21.51 -2.11 13.96
C PRO A 221 21.66 -2.05 12.43
N ARG A 222 22.54 -2.86 11.84
CA ARG A 222 22.67 -2.98 10.38
C ARG A 222 21.44 -3.63 9.73
N TYR A 223 20.65 -4.37 10.50
CA TYR A 223 19.52 -5.15 10.00
C TYR A 223 18.19 -4.49 10.29
N THR A 224 17.34 -4.41 9.27
CA THR A 224 15.96 -3.90 9.37
C THR A 224 14.98 -5.02 9.12
N VAL A 225 14.11 -5.31 10.09
CA VAL A 225 13.04 -6.31 9.91
C VAL A 225 11.94 -5.71 9.04
N VAL A 226 11.52 -6.44 8.00
CA VAL A 226 10.46 -6.03 7.08
C VAL A 226 9.37 -7.09 7.02
N SER A 227 8.12 -6.65 7.09
CA SER A 227 6.95 -7.53 7.15
C SER A 227 5.93 -7.29 6.03
N SER A 228 6.14 -6.25 5.22
CA SER A 228 5.25 -5.91 4.10
C SER A 228 6.05 -5.52 2.86
N ARG A 229 5.40 -5.59 1.68
CA ARG A 229 6.03 -5.22 0.40
C ARG A 229 6.45 -3.75 0.39
N THR A 230 5.63 -2.86 0.94
CA THR A 230 5.95 -1.42 1.01
C THR A 230 7.17 -1.14 1.91
N GLU A 231 7.26 -1.80 3.07
CA GLU A 231 8.44 -1.70 3.96
C GLU A 231 9.71 -2.22 3.28
N LEU A 232 9.59 -3.35 2.57
CA LEU A 232 10.68 -3.94 1.81
C LEU A 232 11.17 -3.00 0.70
N ASP A 233 10.27 -2.52 -0.16
CA ASP A 233 10.61 -1.63 -1.27
C ASP A 233 11.27 -0.33 -0.77
N TRP A 234 10.77 0.22 0.34
CA TRP A 234 11.38 1.38 0.98
C TRP A 234 12.79 1.06 1.50
N ALA A 235 12.96 -0.04 2.24
CA ALA A 235 14.23 -0.40 2.86
C ALA A 235 15.31 -0.71 1.81
N LEU A 236 14.94 -1.40 0.72
CA LEU A 236 15.83 -1.68 -0.41
C LEU A 236 16.31 -0.40 -1.12
N ARG A 237 15.41 0.59 -1.32
CA ARG A 237 15.79 1.89 -1.90
C ARG A 237 16.73 2.71 -1.01
N GLN A 238 16.69 2.49 0.31
CA GLN A 238 17.62 3.11 1.25
C GLN A 238 18.95 2.33 1.38
N GLY A 239 19.11 1.21 0.65
CA GLY A 239 20.29 0.36 0.75
C GLY A 239 20.41 -0.38 2.08
N LEU A 240 19.29 -0.59 2.79
CA LEU A 240 19.28 -1.29 4.07
C LEU A 240 19.28 -2.81 3.85
N ILE A 241 19.93 -3.54 4.76
CA ILE A 241 19.89 -5.00 4.77
C ILE A 241 18.59 -5.44 5.45
N CYS A 242 17.74 -6.11 4.69
CA CYS A 242 16.41 -6.48 5.13
C CYS A 242 16.42 -7.87 5.75
N VAL A 243 15.70 -8.06 6.86
CA VAL A 243 15.41 -9.38 7.45
C VAL A 243 13.92 -9.63 7.29
N TRP A 244 13.56 -10.67 6.55
CA TRP A 244 12.18 -10.92 6.19
C TRP A 244 11.41 -11.60 7.33
N ALA A 245 10.33 -10.97 7.77
CA ALA A 245 9.30 -11.55 8.63
C ALA A 245 8.12 -12.02 7.74
N PRO A 246 8.01 -13.34 7.45
CA PRO A 246 7.15 -13.84 6.39
C PRO A 246 5.66 -13.81 6.69
N SER A 247 5.23 -13.78 7.96
CA SER A 247 3.85 -14.11 8.32
C SER A 247 2.82 -13.26 7.60
N LYS A 248 3.06 -11.95 7.51
CA LYS A 248 2.13 -11.02 6.88
C LYS A 248 2.09 -11.19 5.35
N ILE A 249 3.25 -11.21 4.69
CA ILE A 249 3.33 -11.34 3.22
C ILE A 249 2.73 -12.68 2.76
N VAL A 250 3.01 -13.78 3.47
CA VAL A 250 2.49 -15.11 3.12
C VAL A 250 0.98 -15.22 3.37
N LEU A 251 0.47 -14.69 4.48
CA LEU A 251 -0.96 -14.81 4.81
C LEU A 251 -1.85 -13.85 4.03
N ASP A 252 -1.30 -12.76 3.51
CA ASP A 252 -2.02 -11.78 2.71
C ASP A 252 -1.86 -12.05 1.19
N ALA A 253 -1.11 -13.09 0.78
CA ALA A 253 -0.85 -13.44 -0.61
C ALA A 253 -2.07 -14.04 -1.33
N THR A 254 -2.34 -13.59 -2.56
CA THR A 254 -3.37 -14.16 -3.44
C THR A 254 -2.99 -15.55 -3.96
N ASP A 255 -1.70 -15.78 -4.20
CA ASP A 255 -1.12 -17.06 -4.59
C ASP A 255 -0.04 -17.46 -3.56
N PRO A 256 -0.44 -18.07 -2.44
CA PRO A 256 0.48 -18.42 -1.37
C PRO A 256 1.37 -19.61 -1.76
N PRO A 257 2.52 -19.77 -1.10
CA PRO A 257 3.40 -20.93 -1.31
C PRO A 257 2.68 -22.25 -0.99
N ALA A 258 3.08 -23.31 -1.69
CA ALA A 258 2.47 -24.64 -1.57
C ALA A 258 2.60 -25.24 -0.16
N ASP A 259 3.70 -24.94 0.53
CA ASP A 259 3.93 -25.25 1.93
C ASP A 259 4.80 -24.17 2.59
N ASP A 260 4.93 -24.24 3.92
CA ASP A 260 5.66 -23.25 4.72
C ASP A 260 7.07 -23.73 5.11
N THR A 261 7.65 -24.67 4.34
CA THR A 261 9.05 -25.06 4.52
C THR A 261 9.99 -23.91 4.16
N PRO A 262 11.15 -23.77 4.82
CA PRO A 262 12.04 -22.64 4.59
C PRO A 262 12.44 -22.46 3.12
N GLN A 263 12.72 -23.57 2.42
CA GLN A 263 13.14 -23.56 1.02
C GLN A 263 12.03 -23.09 0.09
N VAL A 264 10.80 -23.56 0.31
CA VAL A 264 9.63 -23.16 -0.50
C VAL A 264 9.29 -21.70 -0.25
N LEU A 265 9.31 -21.25 1.00
CA LEU A 265 9.10 -19.84 1.37
C LEU A 265 10.14 -18.92 0.73
N ALA A 266 11.43 -19.27 0.83
CA ALA A 266 12.52 -18.49 0.25
C ALA A 266 12.41 -18.40 -1.28
N ARG A 267 12.10 -19.53 -1.94
CA ARG A 267 11.95 -19.57 -3.40
C ARG A 267 10.76 -18.75 -3.86
N TRP A 268 9.60 -18.97 -3.24
CA TRP A 268 8.38 -18.23 -3.54
C TRP A 268 8.59 -16.72 -3.35
N PHE A 269 9.26 -16.33 -2.28
CA PHE A 269 9.56 -14.92 -2.03
C PHE A 269 10.55 -14.33 -3.04
N ALA A 270 11.57 -15.09 -3.46
CA ALA A 270 12.49 -14.66 -4.51
C ALA A 270 11.76 -14.38 -5.83
N ASP A 271 10.85 -15.28 -6.23
CA ASP A 271 10.01 -15.09 -7.41
C ASP A 271 9.09 -13.85 -7.27
N LEU A 272 8.55 -13.60 -6.06
CA LEU A 272 7.70 -12.43 -5.76
C LEU A 272 8.42 -11.08 -5.93
N VAL A 273 9.71 -11.02 -5.59
CA VAL A 273 10.54 -9.80 -5.65
C VAL A 273 11.37 -9.70 -6.92
N GLY A 274 11.25 -10.67 -7.84
CA GLY A 274 12.01 -10.73 -9.09
C GLY A 274 13.49 -11.04 -8.91
N ALA A 275 13.87 -11.67 -7.79
CA ALA A 275 15.23 -12.10 -7.50
C ALA A 275 15.57 -13.42 -8.19
N GLU A 276 16.88 -13.72 -8.30
CA GLU A 276 17.35 -15.04 -8.69
C GLU A 276 17.05 -16.09 -7.61
N ALA A 277 17.43 -17.35 -7.88
CA ALA A 277 17.25 -18.43 -6.91
C ALA A 277 17.91 -18.06 -5.55
N PRO A 278 17.25 -18.35 -4.42
CA PRO A 278 17.78 -17.98 -3.11
C PRO A 278 19.10 -18.70 -2.83
N THR A 279 20.09 -17.97 -2.34
CA THR A 279 21.37 -18.52 -1.87
C THR A 279 21.17 -19.10 -0.46
N GLU A 280 21.54 -20.36 -0.24
CA GLU A 280 21.46 -21.00 1.09
C GLU A 280 22.84 -20.96 1.78
N ILE A 281 22.89 -20.51 3.04
CA ILE A 281 24.12 -20.33 3.84
C ILE A 281 23.94 -20.90 5.26
#